data_AF-A0A9D9PSZ4-F1
#
_entry.id   AF-A0A9D9PSZ4-F1
#
_cell.length_a   1.000
_cell.length_b   1.000
_cell.length_c   1.000
_cell.angle_alpha   90.00
_cell.angle_beta   90.00
_cell.angle_gamma   90.00
#
_symmetry.space_group_name_H-M   'P 1'
#
loop_
_entity.id
_entity.type
_entity.pdbx_description
1 polymer ?
#
loop_
_entity_poly.entity_id
_entity_poly.type
_entity_poly.pdbx_seq_one_letter_code
_entity_poly.pdbx_strand_id
1 'polypeptide(L)' 'MNIIYVFIGASACGKTTLCTLLDKDFENVHKVVTDTTRAPRKGERDKIHYNFVSDQFFRDNLDHYVEYNEY' A
#
# COMPACT_ATOMS: atom_id res chain seq x y z
N MET A 1 -1.52 -21.10 -6.57
CA MET A 1 -1.65 -19.98 -7.53
C MET A 1 -2.01 -18.76 -6.71
N ASN A 2 -1.21 -17.69 -6.74
CA ASN A 2 -1.45 -16.50 -5.92
C ASN A 2 -2.26 -15.50 -6.75
N ILE A 3 -3.36 -14.99 -6.19
CA ILE A 3 -4.27 -14.06 -6.85
C ILE A 3 -4.06 -12.68 -6.25
N ILE A 4 -3.91 -11.66 -7.09
CA ILE A 4 -3.89 -10.26 -6.67
C ILE A 4 -5.26 -9.66 -6.97
N TYR A 5 -5.86 -9.04 -5.96
CA TYR A 5 -7.12 -8.31 -6.09
C TYR A 5 -6.82 -6.82 -6.14
N VAL A 6 -7.33 -6.13 -7.17
CA VAL A 6 -7.17 -4.68 -7.34
C VAL A 6 -8.55 -4.03 -7.31
N PHE A 7 -8.80 -3.19 -6.30
CA PHE A 7 -10.05 -2.45 -6.15
C PHE A 7 -9.87 -1.02 -6.64
N ILE A 8 -10.61 -0.61 -7.68
CA ILE A 8 -10.52 0.72 -8.30
C ILE A 8 -11.83 1.48 -8.08
N GLY A 9 -11.74 2.79 -7.82
CA GLY A 9 -12.90 3.64 -7.62
C GLY A 9 -12.51 5.05 -7.20
N ALA A 10 -13.46 5.99 -7.18
CA ALA A 10 -13.22 7.39 -6.79
C ALA A 10 -12.67 7.52 -5.36
N SER A 11 -12.07 8.67 -5.04
CA SER A 11 -11.68 8.97 -3.66
C SER A 11 -12.90 8.88 -2.72
N ALA A 12 -12.68 8.46 -1.47
CA ALA A 12 -13.71 8.26 -0.45
C ALA A 12 -14.80 7.21 -0.74
N CYS A 13 -14.69 6.37 -1.78
CA CYS A 13 -15.67 5.30 -2.07
C CYS A 13 -15.54 4.04 -1.17
N GLY A 14 -14.67 4.05 -0.16
CA GLY A 14 -14.53 2.96 0.81
C GLY A 14 -13.51 1.86 0.50
N LYS A 15 -12.65 2.01 -0.53
CA LYS A 15 -11.63 0.99 -0.90
C LYS A 15 -10.76 0.56 0.28
N THR A 16 -10.21 1.53 1.02
CA THR A 16 -9.36 1.24 2.18
C THR A 16 -10.11 0.45 3.24
N THR A 17 -11.37 0.79 3.50
CA THR A 17 -12.23 0.07 4.44
C THR A 17 -12.45 -1.37 3.99
N LEU A 18 -12.76 -1.60 2.71
CA LEU A 18 -12.94 -2.94 2.15
C LEU A 18 -11.65 -3.77 2.29
N CYS A 19 -10.49 -3.23 1.93
CA CYS A 19 -9.22 -3.94 2.07
C CYS A 19 -8.93 -4.32 3.52
N THR A 20 -9.20 -3.42 4.48
CA THR A 20 -9.02 -3.69 5.91
C THR A 20 -9.95 -4.80 6.42
N LEU A 21 -11.20 -4.82 5.95
CA LEU A 21 -12.14 -5.89 6.32
C LEU A 21 -11.71 -7.23 5.73
N LEU A 22 -11.28 -7.26 4.47
CA LEU A 22 -10.79 -8.48 3.82
C LEU A 22 -9.55 -9.06 4.52
N ASP A 23 -8.57 -8.21 4.86
CA ASP A 23 -7.36 -8.59 5.59
C ASP A 23 -7.66 -9.14 6.99
N LYS A 24 -8.72 -8.63 7.64
CA LYS A 24 -9.15 -9.07 8.97
C LYS A 24 -9.96 -10.38 8.94
N ASP A 25 -10.88 -10.50 7.98
CA ASP A 25 -11.90 -11.55 7.98
C ASP A 25 -11.44 -12.82 7.25
N PHE A 26 -10.39 -12.75 6.44
CA PHE A 26 -9.85 -13.89 5.68
C PHE A 26 -8.35 -14.10 5.97
N GLU A 27 -8.02 -15.21 6.63
CA GLU A 27 -6.63 -15.54 7.02
C GLU A 27 -5.64 -15.63 5.84
N ASN A 28 -6.14 -15.88 4.63
CA ASN A 28 -5.35 -16.05 3.42
C ASN A 28 -5.35 -14.81 2.51
N VAL A 29 -5.95 -13.70 2.95
CA VAL A 29 -5.95 -12.42 2.23
C VAL A 29 -5.12 -11.44 3.03
N HIS A 30 -4.11 -10.86 2.39
CA HIS A 30 -3.26 -9.86 3.01
C HIS A 30 -3.26 -8.58 2.22
N LYS A 31 -3.35 -7.45 2.92
CA LYS A 31 -3.15 -6.14 2.31
C LYS A 31 -1.68 -6.01 1.86
N VAL A 32 -1.48 -5.58 0.61
CA VAL A 32 -0.16 -5.22 0.10
C VAL A 32 0.28 -3.90 0.75
N VAL A 33 1.45 -3.92 1.40
CA VAL A 33 2.11 -2.72 1.94
C VAL A 33 2.91 -2.07 0.82
N THR A 34 2.62 -0.81 0.51
CA THR A 34 3.26 -0.05 -0.56
C THR A 34 4.37 0.86 -0.02
N ASP A 35 5.27 1.28 -0.88
CA ASP A 35 6.35 2.20 -0.53
C ASP A 35 5.88 3.65 -0.61
N THR A 36 6.43 4.52 0.25
CA THR A 36 6.23 5.97 0.16
C THR A 36 7.47 6.70 0.65
N THR A 37 7.81 7.82 0.01
CA THR A 37 8.89 8.72 0.44
C THR A 37 8.43 9.76 1.45
N ARG A 38 7.10 9.89 1.66
CA ARG A 38 6.52 10.80 2.65
C ARG A 38 6.86 10.34 4.07
N ALA A 39 7.19 11.28 4.95
CA ALA A 39 7.32 10.99 6.38
C ALA A 39 6.02 10.44 7.01
N PRO A 40 6.09 9.49 7.97
CA PRO A 40 4.91 8.94 8.64
C PRO A 40 4.11 10.02 9.38
N ARG A 41 2.77 9.96 9.28
CA ARG A 41 1.85 10.75 10.11
C ARG A 41 1.76 10.16 11.51
N LYS A 42 1.27 10.96 12.48
CA LYS A 42 1.04 10.49 13.85
C LYS A 42 0.15 9.24 13.85
N GLY A 43 0.68 8.13 14.39
CA GLY A 43 -0.01 6.84 14.49
C GLY A 43 0.27 5.88 13.33
N GLU A 44 0.86 6.35 12.22
CA GLU A 44 1.37 5.44 11.19
C GLU A 44 2.61 4.69 11.72
N ARG A 45 2.73 3.44 11.27
CA ARG A 45 3.79 2.51 11.64
C ARG A 45 4.41 1.93 10.38
N ASP A 46 5.74 1.98 10.33
CA ASP A 46 6.55 1.40 9.25
C ASP A 46 6.25 -0.09 9.09
N LYS A 47 6.27 -0.56 7.84
CA LYS A 47 5.95 -1.94 7.41
C LYS A 47 4.53 -2.43 7.70
N ILE A 48 3.67 -1.55 8.23
CA ILE A 48 2.25 -1.85 8.51
C ILE A 48 1.37 -1.00 7.61
N HIS A 49 1.64 0.31 7.56
CA HIS A 49 0.84 1.23 6.77
C HIS A 49 1.46 1.45 5.39
N TYR A 50 2.76 1.69 5.38
CA TYR A 50 3.65 1.83 4.23
C TYR A 50 5.03 1.33 4.63
N ASN A 51 5.87 1.03 3.64
CA ASN A 51 7.32 1.06 3.84
C ASN A 51 7.76 2.52 3.65
N PHE A 52 8.20 3.15 4.72
CA PHE A 52 8.68 4.54 4.66
C PHE A 52 10.14 4.53 4.19
N VAL A 53 10.34 4.82 2.90
CA VAL A 53 11.65 4.73 2.23
C VAL A 53 12.20 6.11 1.94
N SER A 54 13.50 6.21 1.68
CA SER A 54 14.10 7.47 1.18
C SER A 54 13.78 7.68 -0.29
N ASP A 55 13.79 8.93 -0.75
CA ASP A 55 13.64 9.22 -2.19
C ASP A 55 14.73 8.54 -3.05
N GLN A 56 15.94 8.38 -2.50
CA GLN A 56 17.02 7.69 -3.20
C GLN A 56 16.68 6.22 -3.42
N PHE A 57 16.23 5.53 -2.36
CA PHE A 57 15.80 4.14 -2.45
C PHE A 57 14.66 3.97 -3.46
N PHE A 58 13.66 4.85 -3.42
CA PHE A 58 12.54 4.78 -4.36
C PHE A 58 13.00 4.90 -5.82
N ARG A 59 13.87 5.89 -6.11
CA ARG A 59 14.42 6.10 -7.46
C ARG A 59 15.26 4.92 -7.95
N ASP A 60 16.07 4.33 -7.08
CA ASP A 60 16.93 3.20 -7.42
C ASP A 60 16.14 1.91 -7.67
N ASN A 61 14.86 1.87 -7.28
CA ASN A 61 13.98 0.70 -7.41
C ASN A 61 12.78 0.93 -8.35
N LEU A 62 12.82 1.96 -9.22
CA LEU A 62 11.68 2.29 -10.10
C LEU A 62 11.20 1.10 -10.94
N ASP A 63 12.11 0.28 -11.43
CA ASP A 63 11.81 -0.91 -12.25
C ASP A 63 11.14 -2.05 -11.46
N HIS A 64 11.09 -1.96 -10.13
CA HIS A 64 10.48 -2.95 -9.26
C HIS A 64 9.02 -2.63 -8.91
N TYR A 65 8.51 -1.45 -9.26
CA TYR A 65 7.12 -1.07 -9.00
C TYR A 65 6.21 -1.41 -10.18
N VAL A 66 5.05 -2.01 -9.87
CA VAL A 66 3.98 -2.23 -10.86
C VAL A 66 3.26 -0.92 -11.20
N GLU A 67 3.20 0.01 -10.24
CA GLU A 67 2.56 1.32 -10.35
C GLU A 67 3.21 2.29 -9.37
N TYR A 68 3.32 3.56 -9.76
CA TYR A 68 3.73 4.67 -8.90
C TYR A 68 3.04 5.96 -9.30
N ASN A 69 2.95 6.91 -8.36
CA ASN A 69 2.45 8.25 -8.61
C ASN A 69 3.12 9.28 -7.69
N GLU A 70 3.12 10.55 -8.10
CA GLU A 70 3.67 11.68 -7.36
C GLU A 70 2.54 12.61 -6.92
N TYR A 71 2.50 12.94 -5.61
CA TYR A 71 1.47 13.76 -4.98
C TYR A 71 2.07 14.81 -4.04
#